data_AF-A0A6M0FDH7-F1
#
_entry.id   AF-A0A6M0FDH7-F1
#
_cell.length_a   1.000
_cell.length_b   1.000
_cell.length_c   1.000
_cell.angle_alpha   90.00
_cell.angle_beta   90.00
_cell.angle_gamma   90.00
#
_symmetry.space_group_name_H-M   'P 1'
#
loop_
_entity.id
_entity.type
_entity.pdbx_description
1 polymer ?
#
loop_
_entity_poly.entity_id
_entity_poly.type
_entity_poly.pdbx_seq_one_letter_code
_entity_poly.pdbx_strand_id
1 'polypeptide(L)'
;MRFISSLSKSVVLLASVAMLVIGSLVFSHPAAAANYEVTMGAGGLQFSPKKIAVKPGDTVTFKNGMLAPHNVMFNSDKSPDSKLAKSLSHNNLAYKAGESFDVNIPADAKSGDYEFFCSPHRGAGMVGHLVVE
;
A
#
# COMPACT_ATOMS: atom_id res chain seq x y z
N MET A 1 -6.71 -35.10 -49.25
CA MET A 1 -6.76 -35.22 -47.77
C MET A 1 -5.80 -34.30 -47.00
N ARG A 2 -4.63 -33.89 -47.51
CA ARG A 2 -3.68 -33.04 -46.73
C ARG A 2 -4.17 -31.60 -46.47
N PHE A 3 -4.90 -31.00 -47.41
CA PHE A 3 -5.45 -29.63 -47.29
C PHE A 3 -6.48 -29.47 -46.15
N ILE A 4 -7.38 -30.44 -45.98
CA ILE A 4 -8.42 -30.41 -44.93
C ILE A 4 -7.78 -30.52 -43.53
N SER A 5 -6.69 -31.27 -43.40
CA SER A 5 -5.94 -31.41 -42.14
C SER A 5 -5.10 -30.17 -41.76
N SER A 6 -4.75 -29.34 -42.74
CA SER A 6 -4.01 -28.09 -42.51
C SER A 6 -4.96 -26.98 -42.07
N LEU A 7 -6.14 -26.91 -42.71
CA LEU A 7 -7.15 -25.91 -42.40
C LEU A 7 -7.75 -26.12 -41.00
N SER A 8 -7.98 -27.38 -40.60
CA SER A 8 -8.47 -27.70 -39.25
C SER A 8 -7.49 -27.32 -38.15
N LYS A 9 -6.18 -27.50 -38.37
CA LYS A 9 -5.14 -27.08 -37.41
C LYS A 9 -5.06 -25.57 -37.26
N SER A 10 -5.13 -24.82 -38.35
CA SER A 10 -5.11 -23.35 -38.33
C SER A 10 -6.35 -22.76 -37.64
N VAL A 11 -7.53 -23.33 -37.89
CA VAL A 11 -8.78 -22.90 -37.25
C VAL A 11 -8.78 -23.21 -35.75
N VAL A 12 -8.29 -24.38 -35.34
CA VAL A 12 -8.15 -24.73 -33.91
C VAL A 12 -7.17 -23.79 -33.21
N LEU A 13 -6.03 -23.48 -33.82
CA LEU A 13 -5.03 -22.58 -33.24
C LEU A 13 -5.58 -21.14 -33.07
N LEU A 14 -6.29 -20.62 -34.07
CA LEU A 14 -6.94 -19.31 -34.01
C LEU A 14 -8.03 -19.25 -32.94
N ALA A 15 -8.84 -20.31 -32.81
CA ALA A 15 -9.86 -20.39 -31.77
C ALA A 15 -9.25 -20.45 -30.36
N SER A 16 -8.14 -21.18 -30.18
CA SER A 16 -7.43 -21.25 -28.90
C SER A 16 -6.82 -19.91 -28.50
N VAL A 17 -6.21 -19.18 -29.43
CA VAL A 17 -5.64 -17.84 -29.17
C VAL A 17 -6.76 -16.85 -28.81
N ALA A 18 -7.87 -16.86 -29.55
CA ALA A 18 -9.02 -16.00 -29.25
C ALA A 18 -9.58 -16.29 -27.85
N MET A 19 -9.70 -17.57 -27.47
CA MET A 19 -10.21 -17.97 -26.16
C MET A 19 -9.26 -17.59 -25.01
N LEU A 20 -7.94 -17.62 -25.25
CA LEU A 20 -6.93 -17.16 -24.29
C LEU A 20 -7.02 -15.64 -24.05
N VAL A 21 -7.17 -14.86 -25.14
CA VAL A 21 -7.29 -13.40 -25.07
C VAL A 21 -8.58 -12.98 -24.36
N ILE A 22 -9.71 -13.61 -24.71
CA ILE A 22 -11.00 -13.37 -24.05
C ILE A 22 -10.92 -13.77 -22.58
N GLY A 23 -10.28 -14.90 -22.26
CA GLY A 23 -10.01 -15.35 -20.89
C GLY A 23 -9.21 -14.32 -20.08
N SER A 24 -8.13 -13.77 -20.62
CA SER A 24 -7.32 -12.77 -19.92
C SER A 24 -8.06 -11.45 -19.63
N LEU A 25 -9.08 -11.09 -20.43
CA LEU A 25 -9.87 -9.87 -20.25
C LEU A 25 -11.01 -10.03 -19.24
N VAL A 26 -11.51 -11.24 -19.01
CA VAL A 26 -12.59 -11.50 -18.03
C VAL A 26 -12.09 -11.74 -16.60
N PHE A 27 -10.80 -12.07 -16.43
CA PHE A 27 -10.21 -12.28 -15.09
C PHE A 27 -9.42 -11.08 -14.56
N SER A 28 -9.23 -10.02 -15.33
CA SER A 28 -8.67 -8.75 -14.87
C SER A 28 -9.69 -7.98 -14.02
N HIS A 29 -9.82 -8.34 -12.75
CA HIS A 29 -10.49 -7.49 -11.76
C HIS A 29 -9.53 -6.37 -11.37
N PRO A 30 -9.92 -5.08 -11.48
CA PRO A 30 -9.13 -4.02 -10.89
C PRO A 30 -9.05 -4.28 -9.38
N ALA A 31 -7.83 -4.31 -8.83
CA ALA A 31 -7.65 -4.30 -7.39
C ALA A 31 -8.27 -2.99 -6.87
N ALA A 32 -9.36 -3.11 -6.11
CA ALA A 32 -9.97 -1.95 -5.48
C ALA A 32 -9.01 -1.40 -4.41
N ALA A 33 -8.76 -0.10 -4.43
CA ALA A 33 -8.01 0.58 -3.38
C ALA A 33 -8.74 0.42 -2.03
N ALA A 34 -8.02 -0.06 -1.03
CA ALA A 34 -8.51 -0.22 0.34
C ALA A 34 -8.13 0.99 1.20
N ASN A 35 -8.95 1.26 2.21
CA ASN A 35 -8.68 2.26 3.24
C ASN A 35 -8.35 1.56 4.56
N TYR A 36 -7.23 1.92 5.18
CA TYR A 36 -6.81 1.45 6.49
C TYR A 36 -6.78 2.59 7.48
N GLU A 37 -7.02 2.32 8.76
CA GLU A 37 -6.85 3.31 9.82
C GLU A 37 -5.73 2.88 10.77
N VAL A 38 -4.86 3.83 11.12
CA VAL A 38 -3.86 3.69 12.18
C VAL A 38 -4.11 4.75 13.24
N THR A 39 -4.42 4.32 14.46
CA THR A 39 -4.52 5.21 15.61
C THR A 39 -3.13 5.56 16.14
N MET A 40 -2.81 6.85 16.24
CA MET A 40 -1.62 7.39 16.90
C MET A 40 -1.94 7.62 18.37
N GLY A 41 -1.15 7.12 19.32
CA GLY A 41 -1.46 7.29 20.73
C GLY A 41 -2.47 6.28 21.27
N ALA A 42 -2.46 5.05 20.75
CA ALA A 42 -3.42 4.00 21.10
C ALA A 42 -3.04 3.30 22.40
N GLY A 43 -3.61 3.71 23.54
CA GLY A 43 -3.28 3.12 24.83
C GLY A 43 -1.90 3.51 25.38
N GLY A 44 -1.22 4.50 24.77
CA GLY A 44 0.15 4.91 25.10
C GLY A 44 0.85 5.52 23.89
N LEU A 45 2.15 5.80 23.99
CA LEU A 45 2.99 6.35 22.89
C LEU A 45 3.29 5.28 21.82
N GLN A 46 2.25 4.84 21.12
CA GLN A 46 2.33 3.80 20.10
C GLN A 46 1.32 4.01 18.97
N PHE A 47 1.64 3.46 17.81
CA PHE A 47 0.70 3.27 16.71
C PHE A 47 -0.11 1.98 16.93
N SER A 48 -1.38 1.98 16.52
CA SER A 48 -2.20 0.77 16.47
C SER A 48 -3.04 0.73 15.19
N PRO A 49 -2.90 -0.30 14.36
CA PRO A 49 -1.90 -1.37 14.47
C PRO A 49 -0.45 -0.85 14.29
N LYS A 50 0.55 -1.56 14.85
CA LYS A 50 1.97 -1.23 14.67
C LYS A 50 2.52 -1.68 13.31
N LYS A 51 1.86 -2.63 12.66
CA LYS A 51 2.21 -3.13 11.33
C LYS A 51 0.95 -3.20 10.49
N ILE A 52 1.01 -2.66 9.28
CA ILE A 52 -0.05 -2.75 8.27
C ILE A 52 0.53 -3.31 6.97
N ALA A 53 -0.25 -4.15 6.30
CA ALA A 53 0.01 -4.56 4.93
C ALA A 53 -0.94 -3.78 4.02
N VAL A 54 -0.38 -3.19 2.97
CA VAL A 54 -1.10 -2.35 2.00
C VAL A 54 -0.61 -2.69 0.60
N LYS A 55 -1.37 -2.29 -0.40
CA LYS A 55 -1.03 -2.44 -1.81
C LYS A 55 -0.82 -1.07 -2.45
N PRO A 56 -0.08 -0.99 -3.57
CA PRO A 56 -0.07 0.21 -4.40
C PRO A 56 -1.50 0.67 -4.73
N GLY A 57 -1.77 1.95 -4.49
CA GLY A 57 -3.10 2.55 -4.67
C GLY A 57 -3.96 2.63 -3.40
N ASP A 58 -3.59 1.94 -2.31
CA ASP A 58 -4.32 2.01 -1.05
C ASP A 58 -4.14 3.36 -0.33
N THR A 59 -4.98 3.63 0.66
CA THR A 59 -4.89 4.81 1.54
C THR A 59 -4.81 4.39 3.00
N VAL A 60 -3.93 5.03 3.76
CA VAL A 60 -3.79 4.86 5.21
C VAL A 60 -4.14 6.17 5.91
N THR A 61 -5.24 6.17 6.66
CA THR A 61 -5.62 7.29 7.52
C THR A 61 -4.96 7.15 8.88
N PHE A 62 -4.11 8.11 9.24
CA PHE A 62 -3.56 8.22 10.58
C PHE A 62 -4.43 9.13 11.43
N LYS A 63 -4.98 8.60 12.52
CA LYS A 63 -5.91 9.30 13.40
C LYS A 63 -5.31 9.52 14.77
N ASN A 64 -5.33 10.77 15.22
CA ASN A 64 -4.77 11.18 16.49
C ASN A 64 -5.63 10.70 17.66
N GLY A 65 -5.02 10.01 18.61
CA GLY A 65 -5.62 9.48 19.82
C GLY A 65 -5.14 10.23 21.06
N MET A 66 -4.56 9.50 22.01
CA MET A 66 -4.09 10.06 23.28
C MET A 66 -2.65 10.57 23.20
N LEU A 67 -2.25 11.40 24.17
CA LEU A 67 -0.86 11.85 24.32
C LEU A 67 -0.29 12.54 23.07
N ALA A 68 -1.14 13.31 22.38
CA ALA A 68 -0.74 14.22 21.32
C ALA A 68 0.32 15.24 21.83
N PRO A 69 1.15 15.83 20.95
CA PRO A 69 1.05 15.76 19.49
C PRO A 69 1.73 14.55 18.86
N HIS A 70 1.20 14.10 17.71
CA HIS A 70 1.79 13.04 16.90
C HIS A 70 1.98 13.49 15.45
N ASN A 71 2.96 12.92 14.79
CA ASN A 71 3.11 12.97 13.33
C ASN A 71 3.57 11.60 12.82
N VAL A 72 3.77 11.48 11.52
CA VAL A 72 4.23 10.23 10.88
C VAL A 72 5.37 10.56 9.93
N MET A 73 6.59 10.19 10.31
CA MET A 73 7.78 10.32 9.48
C MET A 73 8.27 8.94 9.07
N PHE A 74 8.48 8.72 7.79
CA PHE A 74 9.06 7.48 7.29
C PHE A 74 10.58 7.56 7.29
N ASN A 75 11.21 6.45 7.67
CA ASN A 75 12.65 6.32 7.77
C ASN A 75 13.23 5.97 6.40
N SER A 76 13.86 6.95 5.76
CA SER A 76 14.47 6.78 4.43
C SER A 76 15.56 5.72 4.37
N ASP A 77 16.25 5.47 5.49
CA ASP A 77 17.39 4.56 5.55
C ASP A 77 16.95 3.12 5.86
N LYS A 78 15.70 2.96 6.31
CA LYS A 78 15.07 1.67 6.59
C LYS A 78 13.83 1.42 5.72
N SER A 79 13.85 1.97 4.51
CA SER A 79 12.80 1.77 3.51
C SER A 79 13.41 1.33 2.18
N PRO A 80 12.72 0.52 1.36
CA PRO A 80 13.25 0.04 0.09
C PRO A 80 13.36 1.14 -0.98
N ASP A 81 12.68 2.27 -0.78
CA ASP A 81 12.78 3.48 -1.58
C ASP A 81 12.82 4.74 -0.67
N SER A 82 13.99 5.39 -0.65
CA SER A 82 14.25 6.60 0.15
C SER A 82 13.43 7.82 -0.30
N LYS A 83 13.16 7.94 -1.61
CA LYS A 83 12.37 9.07 -2.14
C LYS A 83 10.90 8.90 -1.78
N LEU A 84 10.38 7.68 -1.97
CA LEU A 84 9.01 7.36 -1.59
C LEU A 84 8.79 7.50 -0.09
N ALA A 85 9.71 7.01 0.75
CA ALA A 85 9.64 7.22 2.20
C ALA A 85 9.49 8.72 2.56
N LYS A 86 10.32 9.58 1.96
CA LYS A 86 10.21 11.03 2.18
C LYS A 86 8.86 11.59 1.74
N SER A 87 8.32 11.15 0.60
CA SER A 87 7.02 11.62 0.12
C SER A 87 5.82 11.10 0.92
N LEU A 88 5.94 9.93 1.55
CA LEU A 88 4.90 9.38 2.44
C LEU A 88 4.86 10.07 3.81
N SER A 89 5.89 10.85 4.16
CA SER A 89 6.00 11.48 5.48
C SER A 89 5.05 12.67 5.63
N HIS A 90 4.36 12.72 6.77
CA HIS A 90 3.55 13.84 7.22
C HIS A 90 4.25 14.55 8.37
N ASN A 91 4.94 15.67 8.08
CA ASN A 91 5.76 16.38 9.05
C ASN A 91 4.93 17.17 10.09
N ASN A 92 3.77 17.70 9.69
CA ASN A 92 2.93 18.50 10.56
C ASN A 92 2.44 17.67 11.75
N LEU A 93 2.42 18.31 12.92
CA LEU A 93 1.93 17.70 14.14
C LEU A 93 0.41 17.79 14.21
N ALA A 94 -0.25 16.67 14.44
CA ALA A 94 -1.64 16.60 14.84
C ALA A 94 -1.75 16.82 16.35
N TYR A 95 -2.53 17.80 16.78
CA TYR A 95 -2.60 18.25 18.17
C TYR A 95 -3.87 17.81 18.88
N LYS A 96 -4.98 17.64 18.14
CA LYS A 96 -6.29 17.35 18.74
C LYS A 96 -6.63 15.87 18.59
N ALA A 97 -7.24 15.29 19.62
CA ALA A 97 -7.82 13.95 19.50
C ALA A 97 -8.86 13.94 18.38
N GLY A 98 -8.83 12.90 17.54
CA GLY A 98 -9.68 12.75 16.36
C GLY A 98 -9.19 13.48 15.11
N GLU A 99 -8.19 14.37 15.21
CA GLU A 99 -7.53 14.94 14.03
C GLU A 99 -6.89 13.81 13.21
N SER A 100 -7.01 13.87 11.89
CA SER A 100 -6.52 12.80 11.02
C SER A 100 -5.96 13.35 9.72
N PHE A 101 -5.07 12.57 9.10
CA PHE A 101 -4.56 12.82 7.77
C PHE A 101 -4.35 11.50 7.03
N ASP A 102 -4.40 11.57 5.72
CA ASP A 102 -4.24 10.41 4.85
C ASP A 102 -2.83 10.35 4.27
N VAL A 103 -2.33 9.12 4.13
CA VAL A 103 -1.14 8.77 3.37
C VAL A 103 -1.59 7.85 2.24
N ASN A 104 -1.51 8.34 1.01
CA ASN A 104 -1.86 7.58 -0.18
C ASN A 104 -0.63 6.82 -0.69
N ILE A 105 -0.78 5.53 -0.93
CA ILE A 105 0.27 4.67 -1.46
C ILE A 105 0.28 4.80 -2.98
N PRO A 106 1.35 5.31 -3.62
CA PRO A 106 1.39 5.48 -5.06
C PRO A 106 1.19 4.15 -5.80
N ALA A 107 0.64 4.21 -7.01
CA ALA A 107 0.40 3.03 -7.84
C ALA A 107 1.70 2.32 -8.28
N ASP A 108 2.82 3.03 -8.27
CA ASP A 108 4.17 2.54 -8.55
C ASP A 108 5.00 2.30 -7.28
N ALA A 109 4.36 2.28 -6.10
CA ALA A 109 5.03 2.04 -4.84
C ALA A 109 5.81 0.73 -4.87
N LYS A 110 7.11 0.82 -4.61
CA LYS A 110 7.99 -0.35 -4.53
C LYS A 110 7.60 -1.20 -3.33
N SER A 111 7.48 -2.51 -3.52
CA SER A 111 7.19 -3.45 -2.43
C SER A 111 8.30 -3.47 -1.37
N GLY A 112 7.90 -3.79 -0.14
CA GLY A 112 8.80 -3.92 1.02
C GLY A 112 8.31 -3.19 2.26
N ASP A 113 9.14 -3.23 3.30
CA ASP A 113 8.84 -2.64 4.61
C ASP A 113 9.31 -1.19 4.69
N TYR A 114 8.37 -0.28 4.93
CA TYR A 114 8.60 1.13 5.18
C TYR A 114 8.41 1.41 6.67
N GLU A 115 9.52 1.49 7.41
CA GLU A 115 9.49 1.88 8.83
C GLU A 115 9.03 3.35 8.95
N PHE A 116 8.07 3.63 9.81
CA PHE A 116 7.65 4.98 10.17
C PHE A 116 7.69 5.20 11.68
N PHE A 117 7.79 6.45 12.09
CA PHE A 117 7.90 6.83 13.50
C PHE A 117 7.22 8.17 13.77
N CYS A 118 6.89 8.40 15.03
CA CYS A 118 6.44 9.71 15.52
C CYS A 118 7.67 10.51 16.00
N SER A 119 7.93 11.69 15.43
CA SER A 119 9.12 12.48 15.75
C SER A 119 9.24 12.85 17.24
N PRO A 120 8.19 13.39 17.90
CA PRO A 120 8.24 13.67 19.34
C PRO A 120 8.50 12.45 20.22
N HIS A 121 8.07 11.26 19.78
CA HIS A 121 8.01 10.07 20.62
C HIS A 121 8.91 8.93 20.12
N ARG A 122 9.81 9.20 19.17
CA ARG A 122 10.74 8.20 18.62
C ARG A 122 11.64 7.61 19.71
N GLY A 123 12.13 8.45 20.63
CA GLY A 123 12.94 8.01 21.76
C GLY A 123 12.22 7.07 22.74
N ALA A 124 10.88 7.10 22.75
CA ALA A 124 10.03 6.19 23.53
C ALA A 124 9.64 4.93 22.74
N GLY A 125 10.10 4.77 21.51
CA GLY A 125 9.82 3.60 20.67
C GLY A 125 8.49 3.66 19.91
N MET A 126 7.93 4.86 19.70
CA MET A 126 6.73 5.04 18.87
C MET A 126 7.09 4.87 17.38
N VAL A 127 7.17 3.61 16.96
CA VAL A 127 7.57 3.14 15.63
C VAL A 127 6.52 2.17 15.10
N GLY A 128 6.29 2.20 13.79
CA GLY A 128 5.41 1.30 13.06
C GLY A 128 6.01 0.88 11.71
N HIS A 129 5.33 -0.04 11.04
CA HIS A 129 5.77 -0.66 9.79
C HIS A 129 4.62 -0.67 8.79
N LEU A 130 4.87 -0.14 7.59
CA LEU A 130 3.96 -0.22 6.47
C LEU A 130 4.58 -1.13 5.42
N VAL A 131 4.00 -2.31 5.23
CA VAL A 131 4.47 -3.30 4.27
C VAL A 131 3.68 -3.12 2.99
N VAL A 132 4.35 -2.68 1.93
CA VAL A 132 3.77 -2.65 0.58
C VAL A 132 3.95 -4.04 -0.05
N GLU A 133 2.83 -4.69 -0.37
CA GLU A 133 2.76 -6.02 -1.01
C GLU A 133 2.75 -5.95 -2.54
#